data_AF-A0AAD8I2N6-F1
#
_entry.id   AF-A0AAD8I2N6-F1
#
_cell.length_a   1.000
_cell.length_b   1.000
_cell.length_c   1.000
_cell.angle_alpha   90.00
_cell.angle_beta   90.00
_cell.angle_gamma   90.00
#
_symmetry.space_group_name_H-M   'P 1'
#
loop_
_entity.id
_entity.type
_entity.pdbx_description
1 polymer ?
#
loop_
_entity_poly.entity_id
_entity_poly.type
_entity_poly.pdbx_seq_one_letter_code
_entity_poly.pdbx_strand_id
1 'polypeptide(L)'
;MRELSERTDSKGVIDMRNEKNVMQFHHRAFLKGQTLYRTIVQFGLLMSLPMIVENFLGRGFIAAAKDLIVLQLQLAPVFFAFSLGTKAHNFFLMVLHGGDTYRANGHGFVVRHEKFAQNYRMYSRSHFRKGF
;
A
#
# COMPACT_ATOMS: atom_id res chain seq x y z
N MET A 1 16.01 19.52 29.51
CA MET A 1 16.15 19.82 28.07
C MET A 1 17.58 19.66 27.52
N ARG A 2 18.62 19.33 28.32
CA ARG A 2 20.01 19.15 27.81
C ARG A 2 20.42 17.71 27.51
N GLU A 3 19.75 16.70 28.06
CA GLU A 3 20.17 15.29 27.90
C GLU A 3 19.77 14.62 26.58
N LEU A 4 18.84 15.20 25.81
CA LEU A 4 18.48 14.69 24.47
C LEU A 4 19.42 15.19 23.37
N SER A 5 20.23 16.22 23.64
CA SER A 5 21.10 16.85 22.65
C SER A 5 22.43 16.11 22.44
N GLU A 6 22.92 15.36 23.42
CA GLU A 6 24.17 14.58 23.30
C GLU A 6 23.98 13.21 22.63
N ARG A 7 22.73 12.80 22.40
CA ARG A 7 22.41 11.47 21.86
C ARG A 7 22.37 11.40 20.34
N THR A 8 22.46 12.55 19.69
CA THR A 8 22.32 12.71 18.26
C THR A 8 23.45 13.61 17.79
N ASP A 9 24.31 13.12 16.88
CA ASP A 9 25.33 13.96 16.24
C ASP A 9 24.64 15.16 15.55
N SER A 10 25.37 16.25 15.34
CA SER A 10 25.01 17.47 14.61
C SER A 10 24.26 17.26 13.28
N LYS A 11 24.27 16.03 12.75
CA LYS A 11 23.60 15.58 11.52
C LYS A 11 22.30 14.78 11.74
N GLY A 12 21.80 14.66 12.99
CA GLY A 12 20.59 13.89 13.30
C GLY A 12 20.77 12.37 13.23
N VAL A 13 22.01 11.88 13.15
CA VAL A 13 22.33 10.45 13.07
C VAL A 13 22.49 9.87 14.47
N ILE A 14 21.75 8.79 14.75
CA ILE A 14 21.82 8.06 16.02
C ILE A 14 23.10 7.22 16.02
N ASP A 15 23.99 7.44 16.98
CA ASP A 15 25.22 6.64 17.10
C ASP A 15 24.89 5.21 17.55
N MET A 16 25.03 4.24 16.63
CA MET A 16 24.74 2.82 16.87
C MET A 16 25.89 2.05 17.53
N ARG A 17 27.03 2.69 17.82
CA ARG A 17 28.11 2.07 18.60
C ARG A 17 27.84 2.07 20.11
N ASN A 18 26.86 2.83 20.56
CA ASN A 18 26.45 2.90 21.96
C ASN A 18 25.36 1.85 22.27
N GLU A 19 25.63 0.94 23.20
CA GLU A 19 24.71 -0.11 23.63
C GLU A 19 23.33 0.41 24.06
N LYS A 20 23.27 1.59 24.70
CA LYS A 20 22.00 2.22 25.09
C LYS A 20 21.17 2.69 23.89
N ASN A 21 21.82 3.04 22.78
CA ASN A 21 21.16 3.43 21.53
C ASN A 21 20.71 2.20 20.75
N VAL A 22 21.51 1.13 20.76
CA VAL A 22 21.16 -0.17 20.17
C VAL A 22 19.91 -0.75 20.85
N MET A 23 19.88 -0.81 22.18
CA MET A 23 18.71 -1.28 22.92
C MET A 23 17.46 -0.43 22.67
N GLN A 24 17.61 0.90 22.58
CA GLN A 24 16.51 1.79 22.23
C GLN A 24 16.03 1.62 20.78
N PHE A 25 16.93 1.34 19.84
CA PHE A 25 16.59 1.07 18.45
C PHE A 25 15.76 -0.22 18.34
N HIS A 26 16.21 -1.31 18.96
CA HIS A 26 15.47 -2.57 18.99
C HIS A 26 14.09 -2.42 19.64
N HIS A 27 14.01 -1.70 20.76
CA HIS A 27 12.74 -1.41 21.42
C HIS A 27 11.79 -0.61 20.52
N ARG A 28 12.28 0.46 19.87
CA ARG A 28 11.47 1.27 18.94
C ARG A 28 11.04 0.47 17.70
N ALA A 29 11.92 -0.37 17.16
CA ALA A 29 11.59 -1.26 16.03
C ALA A 29 10.49 -2.25 16.41
N PHE A 30 10.59 -2.83 17.62
CA PHE A 30 9.57 -3.72 18.18
C PHE A 30 8.23 -3.00 18.36
N LEU A 31 8.20 -1.81 18.98
CA LEU A 31 6.97 -1.01 19.15
C LEU A 31 6.33 -0.63 17.81
N LYS A 32 7.13 -0.31 16.79
CA LYS A 32 6.62 -0.06 15.43
C LYS A 32 6.00 -1.31 14.81
N GLY A 33 6.66 -2.46 14.95
CA GLY A 33 6.09 -3.76 14.57
C GLY A 33 4.78 -4.05 15.29
N GLN A 34 4.70 -3.69 16.58
CA GLN A 34 3.47 -3.85 17.35
C GLN A 34 2.31 -3.00 16.83
N THR A 35 2.60 -1.71 16.62
CA THR A 35 1.59 -0.77 16.12
C THR A 35 1.10 -1.19 14.74
N LEU A 36 2.01 -1.65 13.87
CA LEU A 36 1.68 -2.09 12.53
C LEU A 36 0.73 -3.30 12.51
N TYR A 37 1.00 -4.36 13.30
CA TYR A 37 0.09 -5.51 13.33
C TYR A 37 -1.31 -5.10 13.81
N ARG A 38 -1.37 -4.24 14.83
CA ARG A 38 -2.63 -3.78 15.43
C ARG A 38 -3.46 -3.02 14.41
N THR A 39 -2.83 -2.13 13.67
CA THR A 39 -3.48 -1.35 12.61
C THR A 39 -3.98 -2.25 11.48
N ILE A 40 -3.19 -3.23 11.03
CA ILE A 40 -3.61 -4.15 9.96
C ILE A 40 -4.84 -4.97 10.38
N VAL A 41 -4.84 -5.52 11.60
CA VAL A 41 -5.99 -6.27 12.12
C VAL A 41 -7.22 -5.37 12.26
N GLN A 42 -7.05 -4.14 12.75
CA GLN A 42 -8.14 -3.19 12.92
C GLN A 42 -8.78 -2.80 11.58
N PHE A 43 -8.00 -2.49 10.56
CA PHE A 43 -8.52 -2.18 9.22
C PHE A 43 -9.14 -3.41 8.56
N GLY A 44 -8.55 -4.59 8.72
CA GLY A 44 -9.12 -5.83 8.20
C GLY A 44 -10.52 -6.11 8.76
N LEU A 45 -10.68 -5.97 10.08
CA LEU A 45 -11.98 -6.11 10.73
C LEU A 45 -12.98 -5.05 10.25
N LEU A 46 -12.57 -3.79 10.19
CA LEU A 46 -13.44 -2.68 9.79
C LEU A 46 -13.90 -2.77 8.32
N MET A 47 -13.05 -3.29 7.44
CA MET A 47 -13.39 -3.50 6.03
C MET A 47 -14.26 -4.74 5.81
N SER A 48 -14.16 -5.76 6.68
CA SER A 48 -14.99 -6.98 6.61
C SER A 48 -16.39 -6.80 7.20
N LEU A 49 -16.58 -5.78 8.05
CA LEU A 49 -17.84 -5.47 8.73
C LEU A 49 -19.08 -5.46 7.82
N PRO A 50 -19.10 -4.74 6.68
CA PRO A 50 -20.28 -4.71 5.80
C PRO A 50 -20.64 -6.09 5.25
N MET A 51 -19.65 -6.88 4.84
CA MET A 51 -19.86 -8.23 4.32
C MET A 51 -20.36 -9.19 5.41
N ILE A 52 -19.85 -9.06 6.64
CA ILE A 52 -20.34 -9.84 7.79
C ILE A 52 -21.79 -9.49 8.08
N VAL A 53 -22.15 -8.19 8.10
CA VAL A 53 -23.52 -7.73 8.34
C VAL A 53 -24.46 -8.24 7.26
N GLU A 54 -24.08 -8.14 5.98
CA GLU A 54 -24.87 -8.63 4.85
C GLU A 54 -25.10 -10.15 4.93
N ASN A 55 -24.04 -10.93 5.19
CA ASN A 55 -24.16 -12.38 5.32
C ASN A 55 -24.93 -12.79 6.58
N PHE A 56 -24.79 -12.05 7.68
CA PHE A 56 -25.52 -12.29 8.92
C PHE A 56 -27.03 -12.10 8.73
N LEU A 57 -27.43 -11.02 8.04
CA LEU A 57 -28.84 -10.74 7.72
C LEU A 57 -29.40 -11.70 6.66
N GLY A 58 -28.62 -12.01 5.61
CA GLY A 58 -29.13 -12.75 4.45
C GLY A 58 -29.07 -14.27 4.59
N ARG A 59 -28.04 -14.82 5.24
CA ARG A 59 -27.75 -16.27 5.27
C ARG A 59 -27.62 -16.84 6.69
N GLY A 60 -27.71 -15.99 7.72
CA GLY A 60 -27.66 -16.37 9.12
C GLY A 60 -26.24 -16.51 9.70
N PHE A 61 -26.16 -16.63 11.02
CA PHE A 61 -24.89 -16.54 11.78
C PHE A 61 -23.86 -17.62 11.40
N ILE A 62 -24.29 -18.87 11.25
CA ILE A 62 -23.38 -19.98 10.95
C ILE A 62 -22.76 -19.84 9.56
N ALA A 63 -23.53 -19.34 8.58
CA ALA A 63 -23.02 -19.08 7.24
C ALA A 63 -21.96 -17.96 7.27
N ALA A 64 -22.23 -16.86 7.98
CA ALA A 64 -21.27 -15.77 8.16
C ALA A 64 -19.96 -16.23 8.85
N ALA A 65 -20.05 -17.09 9.86
CA ALA A 65 -18.88 -17.65 10.54
C ALA A 65 -18.04 -18.55 9.62
N LYS A 66 -18.68 -19.37 8.77
CA LYS A 66 -17.99 -20.19 7.77
C LYS A 66 -17.27 -19.34 6.72
N ASP A 67 -17.93 -18.30 6.20
CA ASP A 67 -17.35 -17.40 5.21
C ASP A 67 -16.11 -16.67 5.76
N LEU A 68 -16.15 -16.26 7.04
CA LEU A 68 -14.98 -15.70 7.73
C LEU A 68 -13.80 -16.65 7.76
N ILE A 69 -14.02 -17.94 8.07
CA ILE A 69 -12.95 -18.95 8.09
C ILE A 69 -12.40 -19.18 6.68
N VAL A 70 -13.27 -19.27 5.68
CA VAL A 70 -12.87 -19.46 4.28
C VAL A 70 -12.02 -18.29 3.77
N LEU A 71 -12.38 -17.05 4.10
CA LEU A 71 -11.58 -15.86 3.77
C LEU A 71 -10.15 -15.94 4.32
N GLN A 72 -10.00 -16.43 5.55
CA GLN A 72 -8.68 -16.59 6.16
C GLN A 72 -7.87 -17.72 5.48
N LEU A 73 -8.52 -18.84 5.16
CA LEU A 73 -7.88 -19.99 4.49
C LEU A 73 -7.46 -19.68 3.05
N GLN A 74 -8.18 -18.79 2.36
CA GLN A 74 -7.85 -18.32 1.01
C GLN A 74 -6.70 -17.32 0.97
N LEU A 75 -6.04 -17.04 2.10
CA LEU A 75 -4.99 -16.02 2.21
C LEU A 75 -5.45 -14.63 1.77
N ALA A 76 -6.76 -14.36 1.81
CA ALA A 76 -7.34 -13.06 1.48
C ALA A 76 -6.66 -11.89 2.21
N PRO A 77 -6.32 -11.96 3.53
CA PRO A 77 -5.62 -10.86 4.20
C PRO A 77 -4.19 -10.63 3.67
N VAL A 78 -3.48 -11.69 3.26
CA VAL A 78 -2.14 -11.58 2.69
C VAL A 78 -2.21 -10.94 1.30
N PHE A 79 -3.14 -11.42 0.46
CA PHE A 79 -3.39 -10.84 -0.86
C PHE A 79 -3.83 -9.38 -0.77
N PHE A 80 -4.72 -9.04 0.16
CA PHE A 80 -5.19 -7.69 0.39
C PHE A 80 -4.07 -6.75 0.83
N ALA A 81 -3.25 -7.15 1.81
CA ALA A 81 -2.12 -6.35 2.27
C ALA A 81 -1.10 -6.11 1.15
N PHE A 82 -0.80 -7.12 0.34
CA PHE A 82 0.09 -7.00 -0.82
C PHE A 82 -0.49 -6.07 -1.90
N SER A 83 -1.78 -6.21 -2.22
CA SER A 83 -2.48 -5.37 -3.20
C SER A 83 -2.54 -3.91 -2.75
N LEU A 84 -2.87 -3.67 -1.47
CA LEU A 84 -2.88 -2.35 -0.87
C LEU A 84 -1.48 -1.73 -0.85
N GLY A 85 -0.45 -2.51 -0.50
CA GLY A 85 0.95 -2.08 -0.52
C GLY A 85 1.43 -1.70 -1.92
N THR A 86 1.08 -2.49 -2.94
CA THR A 86 1.42 -2.20 -4.34
C THR A 86 0.73 -0.94 -4.85
N LYS A 87 -0.57 -0.77 -4.55
CA LYS A 87 -1.32 0.44 -4.92
C LYS A 87 -0.77 1.68 -4.20
N ALA A 88 -0.52 1.57 -2.89
CA ALA A 88 0.06 2.64 -2.11
C ALA A 88 1.46 3.02 -2.62
N HIS A 89 2.30 2.04 -2.95
CA HIS A 89 3.63 2.29 -3.50
C HIS A 89 3.57 3.13 -4.78
N ASN A 90 2.74 2.74 -5.74
CA ASN A 90 2.55 3.49 -6.98
C ASN A 90 1.93 4.87 -6.74
N PHE A 91 0.97 4.97 -5.82
CA PHE A 91 0.36 6.25 -5.44
C PHE A 91 1.39 7.22 -4.82
N PHE A 92 2.20 6.74 -3.88
CA PHE A 92 3.26 7.55 -3.28
C PHE A 92 4.35 7.92 -4.28
N LEU A 93 4.68 7.05 -5.23
CA LEU A 93 5.59 7.40 -6.33
C LEU A 93 5.01 8.53 -7.19
N MET A 94 3.71 8.50 -7.51
CA MET A 94 3.05 9.60 -8.21
C MET A 94 3.05 10.91 -7.40
N VAL A 95 2.82 10.84 -6.09
CA VAL A 95 2.82 12.02 -5.20
C VAL A 95 4.23 12.60 -5.00
N LEU A 96 5.26 11.77 -4.79
CA LEU A 96 6.62 12.22 -4.54
C LEU A 96 7.37 12.63 -5.81
N HIS A 97 7.23 11.88 -6.90
CA HIS A 97 7.96 12.15 -8.14
C HIS A 97 7.18 13.04 -9.10
N GLY A 98 5.89 13.31 -8.83
CA GLY A 98 5.09 14.35 -9.50
C GLY A 98 5.19 14.38 -11.03
N GLY A 99 5.47 13.24 -11.65
CA GLY A 99 6.05 13.19 -13.00
C GLY A 99 5.18 12.54 -14.06
N ASP A 100 4.08 11.87 -13.67
CA ASP A 100 3.09 11.40 -14.63
C ASP A 100 1.87 12.32 -14.55
N THR A 101 1.94 13.39 -15.34
CA THR A 101 0.78 14.22 -15.62
C THR A 101 -0.31 13.29 -16.13
N TYR A 102 -1.42 13.20 -15.40
CA TYR A 102 -2.64 12.58 -15.89
C TYR A 102 -2.98 13.21 -17.25
N ARG A 103 -2.59 12.57 -18.37
CA ARG A 103 -3.18 12.90 -19.66
C ARG A 103 -4.56 12.30 -19.56
N ALA A 104 -5.56 13.14 -19.31
CA ALA A 104 -6.93 12.71 -19.43
C ALA A 104 -7.10 12.09 -20.83
N ASN A 105 -7.17 10.76 -20.87
CA ASN A 105 -7.91 10.05 -21.89
C ASN A 105 -9.34 10.50 -21.64
N GLY A 106 -9.74 11.58 -22.31
CA GLY A 106 -11.05 12.20 -22.15
C GLY A 106 -12.11 11.10 -22.13
N HIS A 107 -12.70 10.87 -20.97
CA HIS A 107 -14.05 10.37 -20.87
C HIS A 107 -14.92 11.64 -20.81
N GLY A 108 -15.12 12.39 -21.90
CA GLY A 108 -15.64 11.88 -23.17
C GLY A 108 -14.69 11.75 -24.35
N PHE A 109 -15.09 10.83 -25.22
CA PHE A 109 -14.54 10.56 -26.55
C PHE A 109 -14.39 11.86 -27.34
N VAL A 110 -13.19 12.47 -27.29
CA VAL A 110 -12.87 13.61 -28.15
C VAL A 110 -11.99 13.08 -29.28
N VAL A 111 -12.60 12.89 -30.45
CA VAL A 111 -11.86 12.60 -31.69
C VAL A 111 -11.06 13.84 -32.06
N ARG A 112 -9.76 13.86 -31.74
CA ARG A 112 -8.82 14.86 -32.23
C ARG A 112 -8.04 14.26 -33.38
N HIS A 113 -7.93 15.00 -34.48
CA HIS A 113 -7.05 14.65 -35.58
C HIS A 113 -5.60 14.82 -35.15
N GLU A 114 -5.02 13.77 -34.56
CA GLU A 114 -3.59 13.63 -34.34
C GLU A 114 -2.92 13.04 -35.58
N LYS A 115 -1.69 13.46 -35.87
CA LYS A 115 -0.95 12.95 -37.03
C LYS A 115 -0.66 11.46 -36.83
N PHE A 116 -0.93 10.65 -37.86
CA PHE A 116 -0.78 9.19 -37.82
C PHE A 116 0.59 8.73 -37.25
N ALA A 117 1.67 9.41 -37.64
CA ALA A 117 3.02 9.10 -37.17
C ALA A 117 3.20 9.23 -35.64
N GLN A 118 2.50 10.19 -35.02
CA GLN A 118 2.60 10.44 -33.58
C GLN A 118 1.81 9.40 -32.78
N ASN A 119 0.63 9.02 -33.27
CA ASN A 119 -0.17 7.95 -32.69
C ASN A 119 0.53 6.59 -32.84
N TYR A 120 1.10 6.32 -34.02
CA TYR A 120 1.86 5.10 -34.29
C TYR A 120 3.09 4.97 -33.39
N ARG A 121 3.83 6.05 -33.16
CA ARG A 121 5.02 6.05 -32.28
C ARG A 121 4.67 5.80 -30.81
N MET A 122 3.55 6.30 -30.30
CA MET A 122 3.12 6.01 -28.93
C MET A 122 2.62 4.57 -28.78
N TYR A 123 1.88 4.06 -29.76
CA TYR A 123 1.37 2.69 -29.76
C TYR A 123 2.50 1.66 -29.90
N SER A 124 3.42 1.85 -30.86
CA SER A 124 4.53 0.93 -31.09
C SER A 124 5.45 0.83 -29.88
N ARG A 125 5.67 1.91 -29.14
CA ARG A 125 6.61 1.92 -28.03
C ARG A 125 6.12 1.15 -26.79
N SER A 126 4.81 0.95 -26.65
CA SER A 126 4.19 0.25 -25.51
C SER A 126 3.75 -1.18 -25.84
N HIS A 127 3.39 -1.46 -27.10
CA HIS A 127 2.81 -2.75 -27.51
C HIS A 127 3.72 -3.60 -28.39
N PHE A 128 4.85 -3.08 -28.85
CA PHE A 128 5.84 -3.88 -29.57
C PHE A 128 6.73 -4.61 -28.57
N ARG A 129 6.21 -5.70 -27.99
CA ARG A 129 7.10 -6.75 -27.48
C ARG A 129 7.81 -7.34 -28.68
N LYS A 130 9.13 -7.18 -28.74
CA LYS A 130 9.99 -7.94 -29.63
C LYS A 130 9.81 -9.41 -29.22
N GLY A 131 9.00 -10.15 -29.98
CA GLY A 131 8.82 -11.58 -29.77
C GLY A 131 10.18 -12.24 -29.86
N PHE A 132 10.64 -12.72 -28.72
CA PHE A 132 11.64 -13.77 -28.58
C PHE A 132 11.04 -14.80 -27.64
#